data_AF-A0A919GE00-F1
#
_entry.id   AF-A0A919GE00-F1
#
_cell.length_a   1.000
_cell.length_b   1.000
_cell.length_c   1.000
_cell.angle_alpha   90.00
_cell.angle_beta   90.00
_cell.angle_gamma   90.00
#
_symmetry.space_group_name_H-M   'P 1'
#
loop_
_entity.id
_entity.type
_entity.pdbx_description
1 polymer ?
#
loop_
_entity_poly.entity_id
_entity_poly.type
_entity_poly.pdbx_seq_one_letter_code
_entity_poly.pdbx_strand_id
1 'polypeptide(L)'
;MLATLPHMAADPTPSALRSEVPAAALAVVELLNSRPHATPLSADALDDPQAAKRITGLFTPAAEEHSSGRRLTRVRELRSDLMAAVTAADADEAAAAWAAFTEHVAAARFRQVFTADSVEQRQEAGNPVVGGIALAVAELVVSGAWRRIRLCANKDCTHAFYDLTRSRTQRWHSYEVCGNRSNVAAYRARKSKAAPLSAGR
;
A
#
# COMPACT_ATOMS: atom_id res chain seq x y z
N MET A 1 3.97 -42.96 25.51
CA MET A 1 5.17 -42.36 24.89
C MET A 1 5.21 -42.75 23.42
N LEU A 2 4.76 -41.86 22.53
CA LEU A 2 5.13 -41.85 21.11
C LEU A 2 5.19 -40.39 20.69
N ALA A 3 6.40 -39.95 20.36
CA ALA A 3 6.70 -38.58 19.93
C ALA A 3 6.54 -38.49 18.42
N THR A 4 5.61 -37.67 17.96
CA THR A 4 5.46 -37.31 16.54
C THR A 4 6.21 -36.01 16.31
N LEU A 5 7.33 -36.06 15.58
CA LEU A 5 8.07 -34.88 15.15
C LEU A 5 7.24 -34.10 14.10
N PRO A 6 7.19 -32.76 14.13
CA PRO A 6 6.53 -32.01 13.08
C PRO A 6 7.39 -31.98 11.81
N HIS A 7 6.73 -32.34 10.71
CA HIS A 7 7.16 -32.23 9.33
C HIS A 7 7.61 -30.80 9.03
N MET A 8 8.84 -30.62 8.56
CA MET A 8 9.33 -29.33 8.06
C MET A 8 8.50 -28.95 6.83
N ALA A 9 7.68 -27.91 6.96
CA ALA A 9 6.90 -27.39 5.84
C ALA A 9 7.85 -26.89 4.74
N ALA A 10 7.66 -27.40 3.52
CA ALA A 10 8.31 -26.91 2.32
C ALA A 10 7.96 -25.43 2.08
N ASP A 11 8.89 -24.67 1.49
CA ASP A 11 8.65 -23.29 1.09
C ASP A 11 7.43 -23.21 0.15
N PRO A 12 6.44 -22.35 0.43
CA PRO A 12 5.25 -22.23 -0.40
C PRO A 12 5.59 -21.68 -1.78
N THR A 13 4.90 -22.18 -2.80
CA THR A 13 5.03 -21.70 -4.18
C THR A 13 4.52 -20.25 -4.32
N PRO A 14 5.06 -19.45 -5.27
CA PRO A 14 4.71 -18.04 -5.43
C PRO A 14 3.21 -17.73 -5.65
N SER A 15 2.45 -18.73 -6.11
CA SER A 15 1.00 -18.63 -6.32
C SER A 15 0.20 -18.67 -5.01
N ALA A 16 0.66 -19.42 -4.00
CA ALA A 16 0.01 -19.54 -2.69
C ALA A 16 0.15 -18.26 -1.83
N LEU A 17 1.20 -17.47 -2.06
CA LEU A 17 1.41 -16.19 -1.38
C LEU A 17 0.40 -15.10 -1.79
N ARG A 18 -0.22 -15.23 -2.98
CA ARG A 18 -1.26 -14.28 -3.44
C ARG A 18 -2.60 -14.46 -2.73
N SER A 19 -2.87 -15.66 -2.17
CA SER A 19 -4.02 -15.93 -1.30
C SER A 19 -3.84 -15.45 0.15
N GLU A 20 -2.67 -14.92 0.52
CA GLU A 20 -2.35 -14.47 1.89
C GLU A 20 -2.49 -12.95 2.12
N VAL A 21 -2.65 -12.16 1.05
CA VAL A 21 -2.76 -10.69 1.18
C VAL A 21 -4.23 -10.31 1.41
N PRO A 22 -4.55 -9.57 2.48
CA PRO A 22 -5.90 -9.04 2.69
C PRO A 22 -6.35 -8.21 1.48
N ALA A 23 -7.60 -8.38 1.03
CA ALA A 23 -8.14 -7.60 -0.08
C ALA A 23 -8.03 -6.09 0.17
N ALA A 24 -8.27 -5.66 1.42
CA ALA A 24 -8.09 -4.28 1.86
C ALA A 24 -6.64 -3.79 1.63
N ALA A 25 -5.62 -4.64 1.85
CA ALA A 25 -4.22 -4.26 1.64
C ALA A 25 -3.93 -4.05 0.15
N LEU A 26 -4.46 -4.89 -0.73
CA LEU A 26 -4.33 -4.71 -2.17
C LEU A 26 -5.00 -3.42 -2.63
N ALA A 27 -6.21 -3.14 -2.15
CA ALA A 27 -6.95 -1.91 -2.48
C ALA A 27 -6.21 -0.65 -2.01
N VAL A 28 -5.72 -0.64 -0.77
CA VAL A 28 -4.94 0.48 -0.23
C VAL A 28 -3.62 0.65 -0.99
N VAL A 29 -2.88 -0.42 -1.28
CA VAL A 29 -1.64 -0.33 -2.07
C VAL A 29 -1.90 0.26 -3.46
N GLU A 30 -2.96 -0.15 -4.14
CA GLU A 30 -3.37 0.42 -5.43
C GLU A 30 -3.68 1.92 -5.30
N LEU A 31 -4.44 2.31 -4.27
CA LEU A 31 -4.72 3.72 -3.99
C LEU A 31 -3.43 4.51 -3.76
N LEU A 32 -2.49 4.02 -2.95
CA LEU A 32 -1.22 4.71 -2.70
C LEU A 32 -0.41 4.88 -4.00
N ASN A 33 -0.39 3.87 -4.86
CA ASN A 33 0.36 3.90 -6.12
C ASN A 33 -0.32 4.68 -7.24
N SER A 34 -1.58 5.09 -7.06
CA SER A 34 -2.24 6.01 -7.99
C SER A 34 -1.61 7.41 -8.02
N ARG A 35 -0.79 7.77 -7.02
CA ARG A 35 -0.09 9.05 -6.96
C ARG A 35 1.02 9.15 -8.03
N PRO A 36 1.40 10.37 -8.46
CA PRO A 36 2.65 10.58 -9.17
C PRO A 36 3.84 10.06 -8.37
N HIS A 37 4.58 9.09 -8.90
CA HIS A 37 5.79 8.55 -8.27
C HIS A 37 6.78 8.03 -9.33
N ALA A 38 7.92 7.49 -8.88
CA ALA A 38 9.03 7.03 -9.73
C ALA A 38 9.72 8.14 -10.56
N THR A 39 10.77 7.75 -11.29
CA THR A 39 11.51 8.64 -12.21
C THR A 39 11.68 7.95 -13.58
N PRO A 40 11.20 8.55 -14.69
CA PRO A 40 10.43 9.81 -14.74
C PRO A 40 9.11 9.71 -13.97
N LEU A 41 8.62 10.86 -13.49
CA LEU A 41 7.43 10.93 -12.66
C LEU A 41 6.22 10.43 -13.45
N SER A 42 5.49 9.46 -12.90
CA SER A 42 4.21 9.03 -13.47
C SER A 42 3.16 10.13 -13.33
N ALA A 43 2.16 10.16 -14.22
CA ALA A 43 0.98 10.99 -14.01
C ALA A 43 0.18 10.51 -12.79
N ASP A 44 -0.71 11.35 -12.27
CA ASP A 44 -1.69 10.93 -11.26
C ASP A 44 -2.72 10.04 -11.94
N ALA A 45 -2.81 8.77 -11.53
CA ALA A 45 -3.76 7.83 -12.13
C ALA A 45 -5.23 8.22 -11.87
N LEU A 46 -5.50 9.10 -10.90
CA LEU A 46 -6.84 9.64 -10.67
C LEU A 46 -7.22 10.76 -11.64
N ASP A 47 -6.30 11.21 -12.52
CA ASP A 47 -6.62 12.12 -13.62
C ASP A 47 -7.23 11.37 -14.81
N ASP A 48 -6.91 10.08 -14.97
CA ASP A 48 -7.52 9.21 -15.98
C ASP A 48 -8.88 8.68 -15.47
N PRO A 49 -10.01 8.96 -16.15
CA PRO A 49 -11.33 8.53 -15.67
C PRO A 49 -11.49 7.02 -15.53
N GLN A 50 -10.83 6.23 -16.38
CA GLN A 50 -10.93 4.77 -16.34
C GLN A 50 -10.16 4.21 -15.13
N ALA A 51 -8.93 4.65 -14.90
CA ALA A 51 -8.16 4.31 -13.73
C ALA A 51 -8.83 4.82 -12.44
N ALA A 52 -9.34 6.05 -12.42
CA ALA A 52 -10.09 6.58 -11.30
C ALA A 52 -11.30 5.68 -10.94
N LYS A 53 -12.09 5.25 -11.94
CA LYS A 53 -13.22 4.33 -11.73
C LYS A 53 -12.76 2.98 -11.18
N ARG A 54 -11.67 2.39 -11.73
CA ARG A 54 -11.13 1.12 -11.23
C ARG A 54 -10.68 1.23 -9.77
N ILE A 55 -9.90 2.26 -9.43
CA ILE A 55 -9.31 2.44 -8.10
C ILE A 55 -10.39 2.70 -7.05
N THR A 56 -11.33 3.61 -7.32
CA THR A 56 -12.41 3.91 -6.35
C THR A 56 -13.37 2.73 -6.20
N GLY A 57 -13.60 1.96 -7.26
CA GLY A 57 -14.42 0.75 -7.24
C GLY A 57 -13.92 -0.34 -6.28
N LEU A 58 -12.62 -0.35 -5.94
CA LEU A 58 -12.06 -1.29 -4.95
C LEU A 58 -12.60 -1.07 -3.53
N PHE A 59 -13.09 0.14 -3.23
CA PHE A 59 -13.60 0.51 -1.91
C PHE A 59 -15.13 0.50 -1.83
N THR A 60 -15.80 0.58 -2.97
CA THR A 60 -17.27 0.63 -3.04
C THR A 60 -17.80 -0.22 -4.19
N PRO A 61 -17.76 -1.56 -4.08
CA PRO A 61 -18.20 -2.45 -5.15
C PRO A 61 -19.72 -2.36 -5.43
N ALA A 62 -20.51 -1.91 -4.45
CA ALA A 62 -21.97 -1.79 -4.55
C ALA A 62 -22.46 -0.38 -4.95
N ALA A 63 -21.56 0.60 -5.13
CA ALA A 63 -21.96 1.96 -5.50
C ALA A 63 -21.97 2.10 -7.02
N GLU A 64 -23.11 1.81 -7.63
CA GLU A 64 -23.33 2.19 -9.03
C GLU A 64 -23.29 3.72 -9.16
N GLU A 65 -22.38 4.15 -10.03
CA GLU A 65 -22.20 5.47 -10.60
C GLU A 65 -21.99 6.66 -9.65
N HIS A 66 -20.93 7.41 -9.98
CA HIS A 66 -20.90 8.86 -10.19
C HIS A 66 -19.50 9.34 -9.82
N SER A 67 -18.55 9.31 -10.76
CA SER A 67 -17.26 9.95 -10.59
C SER A 67 -17.41 11.48 -10.77
N SER A 68 -17.98 12.18 -9.80
CA SER A 68 -17.98 13.65 -9.81
C SER A 68 -16.67 14.20 -9.25
N GLY A 69 -16.08 15.22 -9.90
CA GLY A 69 -14.73 15.72 -9.61
C GLY A 69 -14.43 16.06 -8.14
N ARG A 70 -15.42 16.57 -7.38
CA ARG A 70 -15.31 16.82 -5.93
C ARG A 70 -15.01 15.56 -5.10
N ARG A 71 -15.37 14.36 -5.59
CA ARG A 71 -15.06 13.09 -4.89
C ARG A 71 -13.58 12.76 -4.99
N LEU A 72 -12.96 12.99 -6.15
CA LEU A 72 -11.56 12.65 -6.36
C LEU A 72 -10.61 13.56 -5.59
N THR A 73 -10.99 14.80 -5.29
CA THR A 73 -10.23 15.67 -4.36
C THR A 73 -10.12 15.01 -2.98
N ARG A 74 -11.24 14.57 -2.40
CA ARG A 74 -11.22 13.89 -1.09
C ARG A 74 -10.41 12.58 -1.12
N VAL A 75 -10.49 11.81 -2.22
CA VAL A 75 -9.67 10.60 -2.38
C VAL A 75 -8.16 10.93 -2.43
N ARG A 76 -7.78 12.03 -3.09
CA ARG A 76 -6.38 12.50 -3.11
C ARG A 76 -5.90 12.95 -1.74
N GLU A 77 -6.73 13.64 -0.96
CA GLU A 77 -6.45 14.03 0.43
C GLU A 77 -6.17 12.80 1.30
N LEU A 78 -7.09 11.82 1.30
CA LEU A 78 -6.89 10.57 2.05
C LEU A 78 -5.64 9.80 1.59
N ARG A 79 -5.39 9.73 0.27
CA ARG A 79 -4.16 9.13 -0.26
C ARG A 79 -2.92 9.84 0.27
N SER A 80 -2.96 11.16 0.39
CA SER A 80 -1.86 11.96 0.94
C SER A 80 -1.64 11.67 2.42
N ASP A 81 -2.70 11.63 3.22
CA ASP A 81 -2.60 11.33 4.66
C ASP A 81 -2.03 9.91 4.89
N LEU A 82 -2.52 8.94 4.13
CA LEU A 82 -2.06 7.55 4.20
C LEU A 82 -0.60 7.42 3.74
N MET A 83 -0.20 8.16 2.70
CA MET A 83 1.20 8.23 2.30
C MET A 83 2.08 8.81 3.41
N ALA A 84 1.64 9.91 4.04
CA ALA A 84 2.33 10.52 5.18
C ALA A 84 2.48 9.52 6.34
N ALA A 85 1.42 8.76 6.66
CA ALA A 85 1.46 7.72 7.68
C ALA A 85 2.43 6.56 7.35
N VAL A 86 2.58 6.21 6.06
CA VAL A 86 3.54 5.18 5.61
C VAL A 86 4.99 5.70 5.65
N THR A 87 5.20 7.00 5.39
CA THR A 87 6.55 7.60 5.30
C THR A 87 7.03 8.30 6.56
N ALA A 88 6.19 8.38 7.60
CA ALA A 88 6.50 9.05 8.85
C ALA A 88 7.85 8.61 9.43
N ALA A 89 8.70 9.57 9.76
CA ALA A 89 10.03 9.33 10.30
C ALA A 89 10.00 8.99 11.80
N ASP A 90 8.98 9.48 12.50
CA ASP A 90 8.80 9.30 13.94
C ASP A 90 7.31 9.18 14.34
N ALA A 91 7.07 9.08 15.65
CA ALA A 91 5.74 8.91 16.22
C ALA A 91 4.86 10.16 16.10
N ASP A 92 5.45 11.36 16.10
CA ASP A 92 4.73 12.62 16.05
C ASP A 92 4.23 12.89 14.63
N GLU A 93 5.07 12.64 13.63
CA GLU A 93 4.68 12.69 12.22
C GLU A 93 3.57 11.66 11.91
N ALA A 94 3.70 10.44 12.45
CA ALA A 94 2.68 9.41 12.29
C ALA A 94 1.35 9.84 12.94
N ALA A 95 1.39 10.38 14.16
CA ALA A 95 0.22 10.86 14.87
C ALA A 95 -0.48 12.01 14.11
N ALA A 96 0.29 12.95 13.56
CA ALA A 96 -0.25 14.04 12.74
C ALA A 96 -0.95 13.52 11.47
N ALA A 97 -0.34 12.55 10.77
CA ALA A 97 -0.94 11.93 9.59
C ALA A 97 -2.25 11.20 9.92
N TRP A 98 -2.30 10.46 11.05
CA TRP A 98 -3.51 9.79 11.50
C TRP A 98 -4.61 10.76 11.95
N ALA A 99 -4.24 11.89 12.57
CA ALA A 99 -5.19 12.93 12.92
C ALA A 99 -5.82 13.57 11.68
N ALA A 100 -5.01 13.87 10.65
CA ALA A 100 -5.50 14.38 9.36
C ALA A 100 -6.45 13.38 8.67
N PHE A 101 -6.06 12.10 8.61
CA PHE A 101 -6.92 11.05 8.06
C PHE A 101 -8.25 10.96 8.83
N THR A 102 -8.20 11.01 10.16
CA THR A 102 -9.40 10.98 11.02
C THR A 102 -10.35 12.12 10.72
N GLU A 103 -9.84 13.34 10.56
CA GLU A 103 -10.63 14.51 10.20
C GLU A 103 -11.27 14.36 8.81
N HIS A 104 -10.49 13.93 7.82
CA HIS A 104 -10.99 13.77 6.45
C HIS A 104 -12.05 12.66 6.31
N VAL A 105 -12.06 11.65 7.18
CA VAL A 105 -13.10 10.60 7.20
C VAL A 105 -14.25 10.90 8.17
N ALA A 106 -14.21 11.98 8.96
CA ALA A 106 -15.19 12.26 10.01
C ALA A 106 -16.64 12.39 9.48
N ALA A 107 -16.81 12.85 8.23
CA ALA A 107 -18.12 12.94 7.59
C ALA A 107 -18.72 11.57 7.21
N ALA A 108 -17.91 10.50 7.18
CA ALA A 108 -18.40 9.14 6.97
C ALA A 108 -18.98 8.59 8.27
N ARG A 109 -20.32 8.46 8.32
CA ARG A 109 -21.03 7.93 9.50
C ARG A 109 -21.48 6.51 9.23
N PHE A 110 -21.29 5.63 10.20
CA PHE A 110 -21.58 4.21 10.09
C PHE A 110 -22.58 3.76 11.16
N ARG A 111 -23.52 2.90 10.77
CA ARG A 111 -24.36 2.12 11.67
C ARG A 111 -23.77 0.72 11.81
N GLN A 112 -23.72 0.22 13.03
CA GLN A 112 -23.43 -1.18 13.32
C GLN A 112 -24.68 -2.02 13.05
N VAL A 113 -24.56 -3.03 12.21
CA VAL A 113 -25.62 -3.99 11.89
C VAL A 113 -25.18 -5.35 12.40
N PHE A 114 -25.86 -5.87 13.42
CA PHE A 114 -25.54 -7.15 14.04
C PHE A 114 -26.43 -8.25 13.48
N THR A 115 -25.85 -9.43 13.27
CA THR A 115 -26.56 -10.70 13.11
C THR A 115 -26.13 -11.65 14.24
N ALA A 116 -26.65 -12.87 14.26
CA ALA A 116 -26.21 -13.87 15.23
C ALA A 116 -24.71 -14.22 15.08
N ASP A 117 -24.17 -14.13 13.86
CA ASP A 117 -22.84 -14.65 13.52
C ASP A 117 -21.87 -13.55 13.01
N SER A 118 -22.34 -12.31 12.84
CA SER A 118 -21.53 -11.24 12.24
C SER A 118 -21.91 -9.85 12.75
N VAL A 119 -20.98 -8.92 12.57
CA VAL A 119 -21.22 -7.48 12.66
C VAL A 119 -20.70 -6.81 11.40
N GLU A 120 -21.53 -5.97 10.79
CA GLU A 120 -21.18 -5.18 9.62
C GLU A 120 -21.30 -3.69 9.93
N GLN A 121 -20.32 -2.91 9.46
CA GLN A 121 -20.39 -1.45 9.49
C GLN A 121 -21.02 -0.96 8.18
N ARG A 122 -22.28 -0.52 8.23
CA ARG A 122 -22.97 0.06 7.07
C ARG A 122 -22.85 1.58 7.09
N GLN A 123 -22.32 2.16 6.03
CA GLN A 123 -22.26 3.62 5.92
C GLN A 123 -23.66 4.21 5.71
N GLU A 124 -24.01 5.25 6.48
CA GLU A 124 -25.29 5.97 6.41
C GLU A 124 -25.16 7.37 5.84
N ALA A 125 -23.98 8.00 5.99
CA ALA A 125 -23.74 9.36 5.53
C ALA A 125 -22.30 9.54 5.03
N GLY A 126 -22.10 10.60 4.25
CA GLY A 126 -20.81 10.96 3.68
C GLY A 126 -20.57 10.35 2.30
N ASN A 127 -19.36 10.55 1.77
CA ASN A 127 -18.97 10.00 0.48
C ASN A 127 -18.72 8.49 0.62
N PRO A 128 -19.34 7.64 -0.22
CA PRO A 128 -19.19 6.18 -0.09
C PRO A 128 -17.74 5.72 -0.30
N VAL A 129 -16.99 6.33 -1.22
CA VAL A 129 -15.58 5.96 -1.47
C VAL A 129 -14.71 6.32 -0.27
N VAL A 130 -14.94 7.48 0.34
CA VAL A 130 -14.25 7.89 1.57
C VAL A 130 -14.54 6.90 2.70
N GLY A 131 -15.80 6.51 2.87
CA GLY A 131 -16.16 5.52 3.89
C GLY A 131 -15.59 4.13 3.62
N GLY A 132 -15.58 3.69 2.37
CA GLY A 132 -14.95 2.43 1.97
C GLY A 132 -13.43 2.41 2.22
N ILE A 133 -12.73 3.52 1.93
CA ILE A 133 -11.31 3.68 2.28
C ILE A 133 -11.13 3.62 3.80
N ALA A 134 -11.97 4.32 4.57
CA ALA A 134 -11.91 4.31 6.03
C ALA A 134 -12.09 2.90 6.61
N LEU A 135 -13.05 2.12 6.12
CA LEU A 135 -13.27 0.73 6.53
C LEU A 135 -12.08 -0.18 6.18
N ALA A 136 -11.55 -0.07 4.96
CA ALA A 136 -10.39 -0.85 4.54
C ALA A 136 -9.15 -0.54 5.40
N VAL A 137 -8.91 0.73 5.70
CA VAL A 137 -7.80 1.14 6.58
C VAL A 137 -8.03 0.67 8.01
N ALA A 138 -9.25 0.77 8.54
CA ALA A 138 -9.60 0.27 9.87
C ALA A 138 -9.35 -1.24 10.00
N GLU A 139 -9.76 -2.04 9.01
CA GLU A 139 -9.48 -3.48 8.96
C GLU A 139 -7.97 -3.77 9.04
N LEU A 140 -7.18 -3.06 8.25
CA LEU A 140 -5.72 -3.24 8.23
C LEU A 140 -5.04 -2.81 9.54
N VAL A 141 -5.53 -1.75 10.17
CA VAL A 141 -4.98 -1.26 11.44
C VAL A 141 -5.32 -2.24 12.56
N VAL A 142 -6.57 -2.68 12.67
CA VAL A 142 -7.03 -3.61 13.72
C VAL A 142 -6.35 -4.98 13.60
N SER A 143 -6.18 -5.50 12.39
CA SER A 143 -5.46 -6.75 12.14
C SER A 143 -3.94 -6.64 12.27
N GLY A 144 -3.40 -5.42 12.42
CA GLY A 144 -1.96 -5.15 12.38
C GLY A 144 -1.32 -5.31 11.00
N ALA A 145 -2.11 -5.57 9.96
CA ALA A 145 -1.67 -5.71 8.57
C ALA A 145 -1.16 -4.40 7.96
N TRP A 146 -1.62 -3.23 8.46
CA TRP A 146 -1.14 -1.92 8.01
C TRP A 146 0.39 -1.80 8.05
N ARG A 147 1.02 -2.34 9.09
CA ARG A 147 2.49 -2.30 9.27
C ARG A 147 3.29 -3.06 8.21
N ARG A 148 2.62 -3.86 7.37
CA ARG A 148 3.23 -4.55 6.24
C ARG A 148 3.20 -3.73 4.95
N ILE A 149 2.44 -2.64 4.88
CA ILE A 149 2.50 -1.71 3.75
C ILE A 149 3.79 -0.89 3.85
N ARG A 150 4.61 -0.94 2.81
CA ARG A 150 5.95 -0.32 2.75
C ARG A 150 6.18 0.31 1.39
N LEU A 151 7.17 1.20 1.31
CA LEU A 151 7.65 1.73 0.03
C LEU A 151 8.92 1.03 -0.43
N CYS A 152 9.06 0.88 -1.74
CA CYS A 152 10.27 0.37 -2.38
C CYS A 152 11.49 1.20 -1.98
N ALA A 153 12.55 0.56 -1.49
CA ALA A 153 13.79 1.21 -1.05
C ALA A 153 14.60 1.85 -2.20
N ASN A 154 14.17 1.66 -3.45
CA ASN A 154 14.75 2.30 -4.61
C ASN A 154 14.18 3.72 -4.75
N LYS A 155 15.06 4.72 -4.62
CA LYS A 155 14.69 6.15 -4.55
C LYS A 155 14.01 6.67 -5.82
N ASP A 156 14.33 6.12 -6.98
CA ASP A 156 13.67 6.48 -8.25
C ASP A 156 12.45 5.59 -8.57
N CYS A 157 11.96 4.83 -7.59
CA CYS A 157 10.75 4.02 -7.70
C CYS A 157 9.71 4.40 -6.64
N THR A 158 10.03 4.25 -5.35
CA THR A 158 9.12 4.51 -4.20
C THR A 158 7.72 3.88 -4.27
N HIS A 159 7.51 2.87 -5.13
CA HIS A 159 6.25 2.12 -5.24
C HIS A 159 5.87 1.47 -3.91
N ALA A 160 4.62 1.63 -3.47
CA ALA A 160 4.07 0.99 -2.29
C ALA A 160 3.81 -0.50 -2.55
N PHE A 161 4.02 -1.35 -1.55
CA PHE A 161 3.77 -2.79 -1.64
C PHE A 161 3.44 -3.37 -0.26
N TYR A 162 2.86 -4.57 -0.24
CA TYR A 162 2.63 -5.33 0.97
C TYR A 162 3.76 -6.34 1.20
N ASP A 163 4.40 -6.29 2.37
CA ASP A 163 5.52 -7.16 2.74
C ASP A 163 5.03 -8.55 3.14
N LEU A 164 5.24 -9.49 2.20
CA LEU A 164 4.90 -10.91 2.34
C LEU A 164 5.97 -11.71 3.09
N THR A 165 7.13 -11.12 3.39
CA THR A 165 8.19 -11.84 4.09
C THR A 165 7.78 -12.11 5.53
N ARG A 166 8.13 -13.29 6.03
CA ARG A 166 7.91 -13.68 7.43
C ARG A 166 8.59 -12.70 8.39
N SER A 167 9.80 -12.26 8.07
CA SER A 167 10.63 -11.35 8.88
C SER A 167 10.31 -9.87 8.69
N ARG A 168 9.39 -9.49 7.79
CA ARG A 168 9.09 -8.08 7.43
C ARG A 168 10.34 -7.31 6.97
N THR A 169 11.17 -7.96 6.16
CA THR A 169 12.45 -7.41 5.68
C THR A 169 12.47 -7.14 4.19
N GLN A 170 11.34 -7.28 3.48
CA GLN A 170 11.29 -7.00 2.04
C GLN A 170 11.65 -5.54 1.76
N ARG A 171 12.69 -5.34 0.94
CA ARG A 171 13.20 -4.00 0.63
C ARG A 171 12.64 -3.43 -0.66
N TRP A 172 12.18 -4.27 -1.58
CA TRP A 172 11.76 -3.85 -2.92
C TRP A 172 10.39 -4.44 -3.25
N HIS A 173 9.56 -3.68 -3.96
CA HIS A 173 8.25 -4.15 -4.40
C HIS A 173 8.34 -5.38 -5.33
N SER A 174 9.42 -5.47 -6.11
CA SER A 174 9.78 -6.63 -6.94
C SER A 174 11.28 -6.78 -6.95
N TYR A 175 11.76 -7.99 -6.71
CA TYR A 175 13.18 -8.31 -6.82
C TYR A 175 13.65 -8.25 -8.28
N GLU A 176 12.84 -8.74 -9.22
CA GLU A 176 13.17 -8.77 -10.64
C GLU A 176 13.32 -7.37 -11.24
N VAL A 177 12.48 -6.42 -10.79
CA VAL A 177 12.49 -5.03 -11.29
C VAL A 177 13.46 -4.17 -10.49
N CYS A 178 13.22 -3.99 -9.19
CA CYS A 178 13.97 -3.04 -8.37
C CYS A 178 15.17 -3.67 -7.66
N GLY A 179 15.08 -4.93 -7.23
CA GLY A 179 16.20 -5.64 -6.61
C GLY A 179 17.38 -5.80 -7.58
N ASN A 180 17.10 -6.31 -8.79
CA ASN A 180 18.09 -6.48 -9.85
C ASN A 180 18.70 -5.14 -10.28
N ARG A 181 17.89 -4.09 -10.47
CA ARG A 181 18.37 -2.74 -10.78
C ARG A 181 19.35 -2.22 -9.73
N SER A 182 19.05 -2.43 -8.44
CA SER A 182 19.93 -2.06 -7.33
C SER A 182 21.26 -2.82 -7.37
N ASN A 183 21.22 -4.13 -7.61
CA ASN A 183 22.42 -4.98 -7.71
C ASN A 183 23.33 -4.57 -8.88
N VAL A 184 22.73 -4.33 -10.06
CA VAL A 184 23.47 -3.89 -11.26
C VAL A 184 24.12 -2.52 -11.04
N ALA A 185 23.41 -1.57 -10.45
CA ALA A 185 23.95 -0.25 -10.11
C ALA A 185 25.14 -0.37 -9.14
N ALA A 186 25.00 -1.19 -8.09
CA ALA A 186 26.07 -1.43 -7.12
C ALA A 186 27.30 -2.10 -7.77
N TYR A 187 27.09 -3.07 -8.67
CA TYR A 187 28.18 -3.70 -9.42
C TYR A 187 28.92 -2.69 -10.30
N ARG A 188 28.20 -1.85 -11.06
CA ARG A 188 28.80 -0.79 -11.89
C ARG A 188 29.61 0.21 -11.06
N ALA A 189 29.07 0.64 -9.90
CA ALA A 189 29.76 1.54 -8.99
C ALA A 189 31.04 0.93 -8.39
N ARG A 190 31.04 -0.38 -8.11
CA ARG A 190 32.27 -1.09 -7.70
C ARG A 190 33.30 -1.16 -8.83
N LYS A 191 32.86 -1.46 -10.06
CA LYS A 191 33.75 -1.56 -11.23
C LYS A 191 34.34 -0.20 -11.63
N SER A 192 33.59 0.90 -11.50
CA SER A 192 34.10 2.25 -11.75
C SER A 192 35.08 2.72 -10.65
N LYS A 193 34.88 2.32 -9.39
CA LYS A 193 35.82 2.60 -8.29
C LYS A 193 37.07 1.72 -8.35
N ALA A 194 36.98 0.52 -8.90
CA ALA A 194 38.11 -0.39 -9.11
C ALA A 194 38.99 -0.03 -10.32
N ALA A 195 38.68 1.05 -11.03
CA ALA A 195 39.55 1.62 -12.06
C ALA A 195 40.21 2.93 -11.56
N PRO A 196 41.45 2.89 -11.06
CA PRO A 196 42.30 4.07 -11.00
C PRO A 196 43.54 3.97 -11.91
N LEU A 197 43.74 5.05 -12.66
CA LEU A 197 44.97 5.60 -13.25
C LEU A 197 45.78 4.69 -14.19
N SER A 198 45.47 4.76 -15.50
CA SER A 198 46.53 4.65 -16.50
C SER A 198 47.47 5.85 -16.30
N ALA A 199 48.61 5.57 -15.66
CA ALA A 199 49.75 6.47 -15.56
C ALA A 199 50.22 6.91 -16.96
N GLY A 200 50.62 8.16 -17.06
CA GLY A 200 51.01 8.79 -18.31
C GLY A 200 52.26 8.20 -18.96
N ARG A 201 52.43 8.59 -20.22
CA ARG A 201 53.70 9.01 -20.83
C ARG A 201 53.37 9.96 -21.97
#